data_AF-A0A976KM04-F1
#
_entry.id   AF-A0A976KM04-F1
#
_cell.length_a   1.000
_cell.length_b   1.000
_cell.length_c   1.000
_cell.angle_alpha   90.00
_cell.angle_beta   90.00
_cell.angle_gamma   90.00
#
_symmetry.space_group_name_H-M   'P 1'
#
loop_
_entity.id
_entity.type
_entity.pdbx_description
1 polymer ?
#
loop_
_entity_poly.entity_id
_entity_poly.type
_entity_poly.pdbx_seq_one_letter_code
_entity_poly.pdbx_strand_id
1 'polypeptide(L)' 'MNAVIYFWGSVLILAALLYIPTTKLIWVMSIRRAQKKLQRELSEAELQGQMQRARFITVFLVLLFSFLFNFNLLGMPGHG' A
#
# COMPACT_ATOMS: atom_id res chain seq x y z
N MET A 1 26.18 -4.44 -12.58
CA MET A 1 24.91 -4.95 -12.00
C MET A 1 23.77 -4.35 -12.82
N ASN A 2 22.86 -5.16 -13.35
CA ASN A 2 21.93 -4.75 -14.42
C ASN A 2 20.95 -3.67 -13.92
N ALA A 3 20.77 -2.57 -14.67
CA ALA A 3 19.87 -1.46 -14.31
C ALA A 3 18.42 -1.93 -14.02
N VAL A 4 17.97 -2.97 -14.72
CA VAL A 4 16.68 -3.65 -14.49
C VAL A 4 16.59 -4.25 -13.09
N ILE A 5 17.65 -4.90 -12.61
CA ILE A 5 17.67 -5.51 -11.26
C ILE A 5 17.59 -4.41 -10.20
N TYR A 6 18.32 -3.31 -10.39
CA TYR A 6 18.25 -2.18 -9.47
C TYR A 6 16.86 -1.57 -9.39
N PHE A 7 16.21 -1.34 -10.54
CA PHE A 7 14.86 -0.78 -10.58
C PHE A 7 13.85 -1.67 -9.87
N TRP A 8 13.82 -2.97 -10.17
CA TRP A 8 12.88 -3.88 -9.49
C TRP A 8 13.20 -4.04 -8.01
N GLY A 9 14.48 -4.04 -7.64
CA GLY A 9 14.91 -4.05 -6.25
C GLY A 9 14.44 -2.81 -5.48
N SER A 10 14.59 -1.61 -6.05
CA SER A 10 14.15 -0.36 -5.42
C SER A 10 12.63 -0.27 -5.33
N VAL A 11 11.89 -0.76 -6.33
CA VAL A 11 10.42 -0.87 -6.28
C VAL A 11 9.99 -1.77 -5.13
N LEU A 12 10.59 -2.96 -4.98
CA LEU A 12 10.22 -3.90 -3.91
C LEU A 12 10.56 -3.37 -2.52
N ILE A 13 11.75 -2.76 -2.36
CA ILE A 13 12.16 -2.16 -1.08
C ILE A 13 11.20 -1.05 -0.68
N LEU A 14 10.88 -0.14 -1.60
CA LEU A 14 9.98 0.96 -1.33
C LEU A 14 8.56 0.47 -1.01
N ALA A 15 8.06 -0.53 -1.76
CA ALA A 15 6.75 -1.13 -1.51
C ALA A 15 6.67 -1.75 -0.11
N ALA A 16 7.72 -2.47 0.30
CA ALA A 16 7.80 -3.07 1.64
C ALA A 16 7.80 -2.00 2.75
N LEU A 17 8.57 -0.92 2.58
CA LEU A 17 8.61 0.20 3.53
C LEU A 17 7.25 0.91 3.66
N LEU A 18 6.55 1.10 2.55
CA LEU A 18 5.26 1.79 2.53
C LEU A 18 4.10 0.92 3.01
N TYR A 19 4.24 -0.40 3.00
CA TYR A 19 3.14 -1.32 3.28
C TYR A 19 2.54 -1.11 4.69
N ILE A 20 3.39 -1.05 5.72
CA ILE A 20 2.94 -0.92 7.12
C ILE A 20 2.19 0.41 7.36
N PRO A 21 2.79 1.60 7.11
CA PRO A 21 2.12 2.86 7.37
C PRO A 21 0.85 3.03 6.52
N THR A 22 0.89 2.61 5.25
CA THR A 22 -0.26 2.72 4.34
C THR A 22 -1.41 1.80 4.77
N THR A 23 -1.11 0.57 5.21
CA THR A 23 -2.13 -0.35 5.75
C THR A 23 -2.82 0.26 6.96
N LYS A 24 -2.05 0.84 7.90
CA LYS A 24 -2.60 1.47 9.09
C LYS A 24 -3.49 2.67 8.74
N LEU A 25 -3.08 3.52 7.80
CA LEU A 25 -3.87 4.66 7.35
C LEU A 25 -5.20 4.23 6.74
N ILE A 26 -5.18 3.28 5.80
CA ILE A 26 -6.39 2.77 5.14
C ILE A 26 -7.33 2.12 6.16
N TRP A 27 -6.78 1.33 7.08
CA TRP A 27 -7.55 0.68 8.13
C TRP A 27 -8.25 1.68 9.06
N VAL A 28 -7.52 2.68 9.58
CA VAL A 28 -8.09 3.73 10.44
C VAL A 28 -9.18 4.52 9.72
N MET A 29 -8.94 4.89 8.45
CA MET A 29 -9.93 5.59 7.63
C MET A 29 -11.19 4.74 7.41
N SER A 30 -11.01 3.45 7.12
CA SER A 30 -12.12 2.51 6.92
C SER A 30 -12.97 2.36 8.18
N ILE A 31 -12.32 2.20 9.35
CA ILE A 31 -12.99 2.11 10.65
C ILE A 31 -13.76 3.37 10.96
N ARG A 32 -13.13 4.53 10.87
CA ARG A 32 -13.77 5.82 11.17
C ARG A 32 -14.99 6.04 10.28
N ARG A 33 -14.89 5.70 9.00
CA ARG A 33 -16.02 5.78 8.05
C ARG A 33 -17.15 4.83 8.45
N ALA A 34 -16.83 3.60 8.83
CA ALA A 34 -17.82 2.60 9.22
C ALA A 34 -18.52 2.95 10.54
N GLN A 35 -17.76 3.37 11.56
CA GLN A 35 -18.31 3.84 12.84
C GLN A 35 -19.23 5.04 12.66
N LYS A 36 -18.82 6.04 11.86
CA LYS A 36 -19.66 7.20 11.55
C LYS A 36 -20.98 6.80 10.88
N LYS A 37 -20.95 5.80 10.00
CA LYS A 37 -22.14 5.31 9.28
C LYS A 37 -23.09 4.51 10.19
N LEU A 38 -22.54 3.71 11.10
CA LEU A 38 -23.31 2.82 11.97
C LEU A 38 -23.71 3.48 13.30
N GLN A 39 -23.13 4.63 13.62
CA GLN A 39 -23.29 5.34 14.91
C GLN A 39 -22.99 4.47 16.14
N ARG A 40 -22.14 3.45 15.99
CA ARG A 40 -21.67 2.57 17.05
C ARG A 40 -20.23 2.17 16.81
N GLU A 41 -19.60 1.62 17.84
CA GLU A 41 -18.31 0.96 17.70
C GLU A 41 -18.44 -0.36 16.93
N LEU A 42 -17.35 -0.74 16.26
CA LEU A 42 -17.26 -1.99 15.51
C LEU A 42 -16.87 -3.11 16.46
N SER A 43 -17.44 -4.30 16.26
CA SER A 43 -16.99 -5.49 16.99
C SER A 43 -15.60 -5.93 16.52
N GLU A 44 -14.92 -6.76 17.31
CA GLU A 44 -13.60 -7.29 16.95
C GLU A 44 -13.59 -8.02 15.60
N ALA A 45 -14.65 -8.79 15.30
CA ALA A 45 -14.80 -9.48 14.02
C ALA A 45 -14.90 -8.48 12.84
N GLU A 46 -15.61 -7.37 13.02
CA GLU A 46 -15.71 -6.32 12.02
C GLU A 46 -14.36 -5.59 11.83
N LEU A 47 -13.63 -5.32 12.92
CA LEU A 47 -12.30 -4.71 12.89
C LEU A 47 -11.29 -5.58 12.12
N GLN A 48 -11.31 -6.90 12.36
CA GLN A 48 -10.49 -7.85 11.61
C GLN A 48 -10.86 -7.84 10.13
N GLY A 49 -12.15 -7.92 9.80
CA GLY A 49 -12.61 -7.83 8.41
C GLY A 49 -12.14 -6.55 7.70
N GLN A 50 -12.13 -5.41 8.40
CA GLN A 50 -11.57 -4.16 7.86
C GLN A 50 -10.05 -4.22 7.70
N MET A 51 -9.32 -4.90 8.58
CA MET A 51 -7.86 -5.08 8.48
C MET A 51 -7.50 -5.92 7.25
N GLN A 52 -8.20 -7.03 6.99
CA GLN A 52 -7.97 -7.84 5.78
C GLN A 52 -8.21 -7.02 4.51
N ARG A 53 -9.29 -6.24 4.46
CA ARG A 53 -9.59 -5.37 3.32
C ARG A 53 -8.54 -4.29 3.14
N ALA A 54 -8.09 -3.66 4.22
CA ALA A 54 -7.04 -2.65 4.18
C ALA A 54 -5.75 -3.22 3.61
N ARG A 55 -5.29 -4.38 4.12
CA ARG A 55 -4.10 -5.09 3.61
C ARG A 55 -4.19 -5.36 2.11
N PHE A 56 -5.32 -5.90 1.65
CA PHE A 56 -5.54 -6.18 0.22
C PHE A 56 -5.40 -4.91 -0.63
N ILE A 57 -6.10 -3.83 -0.26
CA ILE A 57 -6.04 -2.55 -0.99
C ILE A 57 -4.62 -1.96 -0.94
N THR A 58 -3.94 -2.07 0.21
CA THR A 58 -2.58 -1.56 0.37
C THR A 58 -1.60 -2.23 -0.57
N VAL A 59 -1.65 -3.55 -0.77
CA VAL A 59 -0.73 -4.25 -1.69
C VAL A 59 -0.75 -3.61 -3.07
N PHE A 60 -1.94 -3.39 -3.65
CA PHE A 60 -2.05 -2.76 -4.97
C PHE A 60 -1.55 -1.33 -4.97
N LEU A 61 -1.90 -0.54 -3.95
CA LEU A 61 -1.49 0.86 -3.85
C LEU A 61 0.02 1.02 -3.74
N VAL A 62 0.67 0.25 -2.86
CA VAL A 62 2.12 0.41 -2.63
C VAL A 62 2.93 -0.12 -3.80
N LEU A 63 2.48 -1.18 -4.47
CA LEU A 63 3.14 -1.69 -5.68
C LEU A 63 3.04 -0.67 -6.82
N LEU A 64 1.83 -0.15 -7.07
CA LEU A 64 1.60 0.86 -8.11
C LEU A 64 2.37 2.14 -7.81
N PHE A 65 2.30 2.64 -6.58
CA PHE A 65 3.00 3.87 -6.18
C PHE A 65 4.51 3.69 -6.29
N SER A 66 5.06 2.58 -5.78
CA SER A 66 6.50 2.33 -5.83
C SER A 66 6.99 2.20 -7.27
N PHE A 67 6.23 1.53 -8.13
CA PHE A 67 6.52 1.44 -9.56
C PHE A 67 6.54 2.83 -10.20
N LEU A 68 5.47 3.61 -10.05
CA LEU A 68 5.35 4.95 -10.66
C LEU A 68 6.42 5.91 -10.13
N PHE A 69 6.72 5.86 -8.83
CA PHE A 69 7.76 6.69 -8.23
C PHE A 69 9.14 6.37 -8.79
N ASN A 70 9.51 5.08 -8.86
CA ASN A 70 10.78 4.68 -9.45
C ASN A 70 10.84 4.96 -10.95
N PHE A 71 9.72 4.80 -11.67
CA PHE A 71 9.63 5.15 -13.09
C PHE A 71 9.83 6.64 -13.32
N ASN A 72 9.23 7.50 -12.50
CA ASN A 72 9.42 8.94 -12.58
C ASN A 72 10.84 9.38 -12.19
N LEU A 73 11.44 8.73 -11.19
CA LEU A 73 12.76 9.08 -10.67
C LEU A 73 13.92 8.57 -11.53
N LEU A 74 13.84 7.32 -12.00
CA LEU A 74 14.93 6.61 -12.69
C LEU A 74 14.67 6.44 -14.20
N GLY A 75 13.47 6.73 -14.68
CA GLY A 75 13.06 6.46 -16.06
C GLY A 75 12.73 4.99 -16.31
N MET A 76 12.44 4.65 -17.58
CA MET A 76 12.14 3.28 -17.99
C MET A 76 13.43 2.45 -18.03
N PRO A 77 13.55 1.34 -17.27
CA PRO A 77 14.70 0.46 -17.37
C PRO A 77 14.66 -0.28 -18.71
N GLY A 78 15.56 0.06 -19.63
CA GLY A 78 15.67 -0.62 -20.92
C GLY A 78 15.75 0.29 -22.15
N HIS A 79 15.59 1.60 -22.00
CA HIS A 79 16.09 2.55 -22.98
C HIS A 79 17.45 3.06 -22.47
N GLY A 80 18.51 2.59 -23.14
CA GLY A 80 19.88 3.09 -22.93
C GLY A 80 20.04 4.53 -23.37
#